data_AF-A0A1V5EE41-F1
#
_entry.id   AF-A0A1V5EE41-F1
#
_cell.length_a   1.000
_cell.length_b   1.000
_cell.length_c   1.000
_cell.angle_alpha   90.00
_cell.angle_beta   90.00
_cell.angle_gamma   90.00
#
_symmetry.space_group_name_H-M   'P 1'
#
loop_
_entity.id
_entity.type
_entity.pdbx_description
1 polymer ?
#
loop_
_entity_poly.entity_id
_entity_poly.type
_entity_poly.pdbx_seq_one_letter_code
_entity_poly.pdbx_strand_id
1 'polypeptide(L)' 'MNVDGGLLSKGHPIGATGGSQIRTIVLQLRGEAGPIQVEDASVGLVHNIGGVGIYANVIILGRE' A
#
# COMPACT_ATOMS: atom_id res chain seq x y z
N MET A 1 -7.69 1.34 -2.56
CA MET A 1 -8.52 1.16 -1.35
C MET A 1 -7.65 0.41 -0.34
N ASN A 2 -7.62 0.82 0.94
CA ASN A 2 -6.60 0.38 1.89
C ASN A 2 -7.14 -0.71 2.83
N VAL A 3 -6.93 -1.98 2.49
CA VAL A 3 -7.41 -3.14 3.28
C VAL A 3 -6.72 -3.32 4.63
N ASP A 4 -5.57 -2.65 4.84
CA ASP A 4 -4.87 -2.58 6.12
C ASP A 4 -5.36 -1.43 7.03
N GLY A 5 -6.44 -0.74 6.61
CA GLY A 5 -7.01 0.42 7.31
C GLY A 5 -6.37 1.77 6.97
N GLY A 6 -5.25 1.79 6.23
CA GLY A 6 -4.61 3.03 5.81
C GLY A 6 -4.15 3.93 6.96
N LEU A 7 -3.87 5.20 6.67
CA LEU A 7 -3.30 6.14 7.66
C LEU A 7 -4.23 6.36 8.87
N LEU A 8 -5.55 6.25 8.67
CA LEU A 8 -6.54 6.48 9.72
C LEU A 8 -6.49 5.43 10.82
N SER A 9 -6.29 4.16 10.48
CA SER A 9 -6.29 3.06 11.47
C SER A 9 -4.90 2.50 11.74
N LYS A 10 -4.05 2.37 10.72
CA LYS A 10 -2.68 1.85 10.85
C LYS A 10 -1.71 2.90 11.41
N GLY A 11 -2.05 4.19 11.27
CA GLY A 11 -1.22 5.33 11.67
C GLY A 11 -0.37 5.90 10.53
N HIS A 12 0.23 7.08 10.79
CA HIS A 12 0.98 7.86 9.81
C HIS A 12 2.33 8.38 10.33
N PRO A 13 3.33 7.51 10.54
CA PRO A 13 4.70 7.94 10.68
C PRO A 13 5.21 8.45 9.33
N ILE A 14 5.52 9.74 9.23
CA ILE A 14 5.75 10.47 7.97
C ILE A 14 6.76 9.74 7.05
N GLY A 15 7.90 9.31 7.58
CA GLY A 15 8.92 8.61 6.78
C GLY A 15 8.59 7.13 6.46
N ALA A 16 7.81 6.45 7.30
CA ALA A 16 7.57 5.00 7.16
C ALA A 16 6.31 4.66 6.36
N THR A 17 5.45 5.64 6.11
CA THR A 17 4.13 5.42 5.49
C THR A 17 4.24 4.85 4.08
N GLY A 18 5.08 5.43 3.21
CA GLY A 18 5.28 4.94 1.85
C GLY A 18 5.82 3.50 1.82
N GLY A 19 6.82 3.21 2.64
CA GLY A 19 7.37 1.85 2.78
C GLY A 19 6.35 0.84 3.29
N SER A 20 5.50 1.24 4.25
CA SER A 20 4.42 0.40 4.77
C SER A 20 3.37 0.10 3.69
N GLN A 21 3.01 1.08 2.84
CA GLN A 21 2.09 0.85 1.72
C GLN A 21 2.66 -0.13 0.70
N ILE A 22 3.95 0.00 0.34
CA ILE A 22 4.64 -0.94 -0.54
C ILE A 22 4.65 -2.34 0.07
N ARG A 23 5.01 -2.47 1.36
CA ARG A 23 4.97 -3.75 2.08
C ARG A 23 3.60 -4.40 1.98
N THR A 24 2.52 -3.66 2.22
CA THR A 24 1.15 -4.19 2.11
C THR A 24 0.87 -4.71 0.70
N ILE A 25 1.17 -3.95 -0.36
CA ILE A 25 0.96 -4.40 -1.74
C ILE A 25 1.81 -5.62 -2.09
N VAL A 26 3.06 -5.69 -1.66
CA VAL A 26 3.92 -6.86 -1.91
C VAL A 26 3.36 -8.11 -1.25
N LEU A 27 2.86 -8.02 -0.01
CA LEU A 27 2.21 -9.17 0.64
C LEU A 27 0.93 -9.60 -0.09
N GLN A 28 0.13 -8.64 -0.57
CA GLN A 28 -1.07 -8.93 -1.36
C GLN A 28 -0.72 -9.69 -2.64
N LEU A 29 0.25 -9.20 -3.40
CA LEU A 29 0.68 -9.81 -4.65
C LEU A 29 1.29 -11.20 -4.45
N ARG A 30 1.88 -11.49 -3.28
CA ARG A 30 2.44 -12.80 -2.95
C ARG A 30 1.42 -13.79 -2.38
N GLY A 31 0.21 -13.36 -2.06
CA GLY A 31 -0.75 -14.22 -1.35
C GLY A 31 -0.42 -14.38 0.15
N GLU A 32 0.38 -13.47 0.72
CA GLU A 32 0.91 -13.54 2.08
C GLU A 32 0.24 -12.54 3.04
N ALA A 33 -0.85 -11.88 2.62
CA ALA A 33 -1.49 -10.82 3.42
C ALA A 33 -2.43 -11.34 4.52
N GLY A 34 -2.55 -12.67 4.68
CA GLY A 34 -3.31 -13.29 5.77
C GLY A 34 -4.79 -12.87 5.77
N PRO A 35 -5.36 -12.43 6.91
CA PRO A 35 -6.79 -12.11 7.00
C PRO A 35 -7.28 -10.98 6.08
N ILE A 36 -6.37 -10.14 5.57
CA ILE A 36 -6.72 -9.01 4.69
C ILE A 36 -6.43 -9.30 3.21
N GLN A 37 -6.15 -10.56 2.84
CA GLN A 37 -5.82 -10.97 1.49
C GLN A 37 -6.95 -10.66 0.51
N VAL A 38 -6.61 -10.00 -0.60
CA VAL A 38 -7.48 -9.76 -1.74
C VAL A 38 -7.37 -10.95 -2.69
N GLU A 39 -8.52 -11.45 -3.13
CA GLU A 39 -8.64 -12.57 -4.07
C GLU A 39 -8.01 -12.20 -5.42
N ASP A 40 -7.25 -13.13 -6.01
CA ASP A 40 -6.62 -13.02 -7.32
C ASP A 40 -5.81 -11.73 -7.59
N ALA A 41 -5.20 -11.17 -6.54
CA ALA A 41 -4.34 -9.99 -6.67
C ALA A 41 -3.13 -10.27 -7.58
N SER A 42 -3.09 -9.60 -8.74
CA SER A 42 -2.02 -9.69 -9.75
C SER A 42 -1.36 -8.34 -10.05
N VAL A 43 -2.05 -7.22 -9.78
CA VAL A 43 -1.55 -5.85 -9.91
C VAL A 43 -1.94 -5.05 -8.67
N GLY A 44 -1.02 -4.23 -8.17
CA GLY A 44 -1.24 -3.33 -7.05
C GLY A 44 -0.71 -1.93 -7.32
N LEU A 45 -1.31 -0.94 -6.68
CA LEU A 45 -0.94 0.47 -6.81
C LEU A 45 -0.73 1.09 -5.43
N VAL A 46 0.38 1.80 -5.27
CA VAL A 46 0.60 2.71 -4.15
C VAL A 46 0.47 4.13 -4.65
N HIS A 47 -0.34 4.95 -3.96
CA HIS A 47 -0.39 6.39 -4.15
C HIS A 47 -0.02 7.04 -2.82
N ASN A 48 1.16 7.65 -2.77
CA ASN A 48 1.67 8.35 -1.61
C ASN A 48 1.71 9.85 -1.90
N ILE A 49 1.10 10.65 -1.03
CA ILE A 49 1.04 12.10 -1.14
C ILE A 49 1.74 12.69 0.08
N GLY A 50 2.55 13.72 -0.13
CA GLY A 50 3.20 14.44 0.96
C GLY A 50 3.01 15.96 0.90
N GLY A 51 3.25 16.59 2.05
CA GLY A 51 2.85 17.97 2.29
C GLY A 51 1.32 18.12 2.22
N VAL A 52 0.85 19.31 1.86
CA VAL A 52 -0.58 19.57 1.61
C VAL A 52 -0.91 19.29 0.14
N GLY A 53 -0.47 18.14 -0.39
CA GLY A 53 -0.67 17.76 -1.79
C GLY A 53 0.38 18.31 -2.77
N ILE A 54 1.58 18.64 -2.29
CA ILE A 54 2.61 19.30 -3.11
C ILE A 54 3.40 18.28 -3.93
N TYR A 55 3.56 17.06 -3.40
CA TYR A 55 4.27 15.97 -4.07
C TYR A 55 3.47 14.68 -3.96
N ALA A 56 3.45 13.94 -5.06
CA ALA A 56 2.82 12.65 -5.15
C ALA A 56 3.77 11.66 -5.81
N ASN A 57 3.79 10.43 -5.29
CA ASN A 57 4.47 9.30 -5.86
C ASN A 57 3.46 8.19 -6.11
N VAL A 58 3.47 7.65 -7.33
CA VAL A 58 2.61 6.54 -7.74
C VAL A 58 3.51 5.39 -8.19
N ILE A 59 3.30 4.20 -7.61
CA ILE A 59 4.04 2.98 -7.93
C ILE A 59 3.04 1.91 -8.31
N ILE A 60 3.28 1.26 -9.45
CA ILE A 60 2.54 0.08 -9.90
C ILE A 60 3.45 -1.13 -9.74
N LEU A 61 2.93 -2.17 -9.09
CA LEU A 61 3.61 -3.44 -8.85
C LEU A 61 2.76 -4.56 -9.45
N GLY A 62 3.41 -5.55 -10.08
CA GLY A 62 2.74 -6.71 -10.66
C GLY A 62 3.44 -8.01 -10.25
N ARG A 63 2.69 -9.11 -10.28
CA ARG A 63 3.20 -10.48 -10.23
C ARG A 63 3.01 -11.10 -11.61
N GLU A 64 4.10 -11.58 -12.21
CA GLU A 64 4.05 -12.43 -13.41
C GLU A 64 3.54 -13.83 -13.08
#